data_AF-E9H9W9-F1
#
_entry.id   AF-E9H9W9-F1
#
_cell.length_a   1.000
_cell.length_b   1.000
_cell.length_c   1.000
_cell.angle_alpha   90.00
_cell.angle_beta   90.00
_cell.angle_gamma   90.00
#
_symmetry.space_group_name_H-M   'P 1'
#
loop_
_entity.id
_entity.type
_entity.pdbx_description
1 polymer ?
#
loop_
_entity_poly.entity_id
_entity_poly.type
_entity_poly.pdbx_seq_one_letter_code
_entity_poly.pdbx_strand_id
1 'polypeptide(L)'
;MACGLYQARRFASTIESIAKSLKDRSYLRPHKPYTPPEDAEKKLDGIFESQLGSNSAQLSNGRIKFKVLTACFKEFNHGVPNSKLHEILTTGDIRDFYLQEIDTRVPLDKFKSIELPPNVSIQYDYHRFHPDTDTMHGGISAFPRRSTIVTGLKYKKKYAGYNSKPIWH
;
A
#
# COMPACT_ATOMS: atom_id res chain seq x y z
N MET A 1 39.71 8.49 17.55
CA MET A 1 39.07 8.00 16.30
C MET A 1 37.62 7.50 16.45
N ALA A 2 37.05 7.36 17.67
CA ALA A 2 35.69 6.84 17.85
C ALA A 2 34.54 7.82 17.49
N CYS A 3 34.78 9.14 17.56
CA CYS A 3 33.75 10.16 17.34
C CYS A 3 33.25 10.21 15.88
N GLY A 4 34.16 10.11 14.90
CA GLY A 4 33.81 10.13 13.47
C GLY A 4 33.00 8.90 13.03
N LEU A 5 33.28 7.72 13.60
CA LEU A 5 32.50 6.51 13.36
C LEU A 5 31.08 6.60 13.92
N TYR A 6 30.91 7.27 15.06
CA TYR A 6 29.60 7.52 15.67
C TYR A 6 28.75 8.49 14.84
N GLN A 7 29.35 9.58 14.35
CA GLN A 7 28.67 10.53 13.46
C GLN A 7 28.29 9.88 12.12
N ALA A 8 29.17 9.09 11.50
CA ALA A 8 28.86 8.37 10.27
C ALA A 8 27.68 7.39 10.45
N ARG A 9 27.64 6.63 11.55
CA ARG A 9 26.52 5.73 11.88
C ARG A 9 25.20 6.49 12.08
N ARG A 10 25.23 7.63 12.75
CA ARG A 10 24.04 8.47 12.98
C ARG A 10 23.50 9.07 11.68
N PHE A 11 24.39 9.47 10.77
CA PHE A 11 23.97 9.94 9.44
C PHE A 11 23.35 8.81 8.61
N ALA A 12 23.95 7.61 8.61
CA ALA A 12 23.41 6.45 7.92
C ALA A 12 22.00 6.09 8.41
N SER A 13 21.79 6.02 9.73
CA SER A 13 20.45 5.72 10.29
C SER A 13 19.41 6.79 9.98
N THR A 14 19.84 8.06 9.90
CA THR A 14 18.98 9.17 9.49
C THR A 14 18.56 9.03 8.02
N ILE A 15 19.49 8.69 7.12
CA ILE A 15 19.20 8.47 5.70
C ILE A 15 18.25 7.28 5.51
N GLU A 16 18.48 6.17 6.21
CA GLU A 16 17.59 5.01 6.20
C GLU A 16 16.17 5.37 6.67
N SER A 17 16.06 6.16 7.74
CA SER A 17 14.77 6.62 8.26
C SER A 17 14.03 7.54 7.28
N ILE A 18 14.76 8.41 6.57
CA ILE A 18 14.20 9.31 5.55
C ILE A 18 13.77 8.51 4.33
N ALA A 19 14.59 7.57 3.86
CA ALA A 19 14.27 6.70 2.74
C ALA A 19 13.04 5.84 3.05
N LYS A 20 12.94 5.32 4.27
CA LYS A 20 11.76 4.58 4.75
C LYS A 20 10.51 5.47 4.81
N SER A 21 10.63 6.67 5.38
CA SER A 21 9.53 7.65 5.42
C SER A 21 9.05 8.03 4.02
N LEU A 22 9.97 8.26 3.07
CA LEU A 22 9.64 8.54 1.67
C LEU A 22 8.97 7.36 0.97
N LYS A 23 9.44 6.13 1.22
CA LYS A 23 8.83 4.89 0.72
C LYS A 23 7.42 4.69 1.28
N ASP A 24 7.22 4.98 2.55
CA ASP A 24 5.95 4.83 3.27
C ASP A 24 4.98 6.00 2.99
N ARG A 25 5.46 7.11 2.39
CA ARG A 25 4.65 8.27 1.98
C ARG A 25 3.86 7.97 0.70
N SER A 26 2.98 6.97 0.75
CA SER A 26 2.03 6.65 -0.32
C SER A 26 0.59 6.90 0.14
N TYR A 27 -0.34 6.98 -0.82
CA TYR A 27 -1.77 7.19 -0.59
C TYR A 27 -2.46 6.00 0.10
N LEU A 28 -1.84 4.83 0.09
CA LEU A 28 -2.38 3.61 0.68
C LEU A 28 -1.88 3.47 2.12
N ARG A 29 -2.83 3.23 3.04
CA ARG A 29 -2.57 2.93 4.47
C ARG A 29 -1.57 1.77 4.62
N PRO A 30 -0.85 1.66 5.75
CA PRO A 30 0.37 0.86 5.95
C PRO A 30 0.16 -0.66 6.04
N HIS A 31 -0.84 -1.22 5.36
CA HIS A 31 -0.92 -2.67 5.21
C HIS A 31 0.14 -3.11 4.22
N LYS A 32 0.98 -4.05 4.64
CA LYS A 32 1.96 -4.67 3.75
C LYS A 32 1.23 -5.68 2.87
N PRO A 33 1.60 -5.79 1.58
CA PRO A 33 1.09 -6.89 0.76
C PRO A 33 1.50 -8.20 1.42
N TYR A 34 0.57 -9.14 1.48
CA TYR A 34 0.78 -10.45 2.06
C TYR A 34 0.17 -11.49 1.15
N THR A 35 0.97 -12.50 0.81
CA THR A 35 0.54 -13.67 0.06
C THR A 35 0.80 -14.87 0.95
N PRO A 36 -0.23 -15.65 1.30
CA PRO A 36 -0.06 -16.82 2.14
C PRO A 36 0.84 -17.84 1.41
N PRO A 37 1.82 -18.46 2.09
CA PRO A 37 2.57 -19.57 1.50
C PRO A 37 1.66 -20.80 1.34
N GLU A 38 1.94 -21.66 0.36
CA GLU A 38 1.15 -22.87 0.11
C GLU A 38 1.08 -23.80 1.33
N ASP A 39 2.17 -23.89 2.10
CA ASP A 39 2.25 -24.66 3.35
C ASP A 39 1.78 -23.87 4.60
N ALA A 40 1.02 -22.77 4.44
CA ALA A 40 0.58 -21.94 5.56
C ALA A 40 -0.18 -22.74 6.62
N GLU A 41 -1.11 -23.62 6.21
CA GLU A 41 -1.89 -24.44 7.13
C GLU A 41 -1.03 -25.37 7.97
N LYS A 42 -0.10 -26.10 7.34
CA LYS A 42 0.80 -27.03 8.04
C LYS A 42 1.69 -26.30 9.03
N LYS A 43 2.18 -25.11 8.66
CA LYS A 43 3.00 -24.28 9.56
C LYS A 43 2.19 -23.79 10.75
N LEU A 44 0.94 -23.39 10.54
CA LEU A 44 0.05 -23.00 11.63
C LEU A 44 -0.24 -24.17 12.57
N ASP A 45 -0.48 -25.36 12.04
CA ASP A 45 -0.69 -26.57 12.85
C ASP A 45 0.53 -26.87 13.74
N GLY A 46 1.75 -26.82 13.20
CA GLY A 46 2.96 -26.97 14.00
C GLY A 46 3.13 -25.90 15.10
N ILE A 47 2.70 -24.66 14.84
CA ILE A 47 2.71 -23.60 15.84
C ILE A 47 1.67 -23.87 16.93
N PHE A 48 0.46 -24.29 16.56
CA PHE A 48 -0.61 -24.59 17.49
C PHE A 48 -0.27 -25.80 18.37
N GLU A 49 0.33 -26.85 17.81
CA GLU A 49 0.82 -27.99 18.57
C GLU A 49 1.92 -27.59 19.56
N SER A 50 2.90 -26.79 19.11
CA SER A 50 4.04 -26.40 19.98
C SER A 50 3.65 -25.45 21.13
N GLN A 51 2.66 -24.58 20.94
CA GLN A 51 2.29 -23.56 21.93
C GLN A 51 1.06 -23.94 22.77
N LEU A 52 0.13 -24.68 22.17
CA LEU A 52 -1.21 -24.94 22.74
C LEU A 52 -1.43 -26.43 23.03
N GLY A 53 -0.69 -27.34 22.37
CA GLY A 53 -0.84 -28.79 22.51
C GLY A 53 -2.14 -29.34 21.91
N SER A 54 -2.98 -28.50 21.32
CA SER A 54 -4.24 -28.86 20.67
C SER A 54 -4.61 -27.83 19.61
N ASN A 55 -5.26 -28.29 18.52
CA ASN A 55 -5.58 -27.47 17.36
C ASN A 55 -6.85 -26.61 17.54
N SER A 56 -7.72 -26.93 18.50
CA SER A 56 -9.02 -26.29 18.67
C SER A 56 -9.20 -25.73 20.09
N ALA A 57 -8.46 -24.66 20.40
CA ALA A 57 -8.56 -24.01 21.72
C ALA A 57 -8.94 -22.54 21.62
N GLN A 58 -9.74 -22.10 22.59
CA GLN A 58 -10.03 -20.69 22.81
C GLN A 58 -8.80 -19.99 23.39
N LEU A 59 -8.46 -18.84 22.81
CA LEU A 59 -7.31 -18.00 23.18
C LEU A 59 -7.72 -16.94 24.22
N SER A 60 -8.37 -17.37 25.31
CA SER A 60 -8.83 -16.47 26.38
C SER A 60 -7.66 -15.88 27.19
N ASN A 61 -6.56 -16.62 27.32
CA ASN A 61 -5.39 -16.17 28.07
C ASN A 61 -4.49 -15.28 27.18
N GLY A 62 -4.40 -13.99 27.53
CA GLY A 62 -3.61 -13.01 26.79
C GLY A 62 -2.12 -13.34 26.66
N ARG A 63 -1.52 -14.05 27.63
CA ARG A 63 -0.10 -14.47 27.53
C ARG A 63 0.09 -15.57 26.49
N ILE A 64 -0.82 -16.52 26.42
CA ILE A 64 -0.78 -17.63 25.44
C ILE A 64 -1.02 -17.05 24.04
N LYS A 65 -2.04 -16.20 23.91
CA LYS A 65 -2.33 -15.47 22.67
C LYS A 65 -1.12 -14.68 22.16
N PHE A 66 -0.44 -13.96 23.05
CA PHE A 66 0.78 -13.23 22.69
C PHE A 66 1.90 -14.15 22.17
N LYS A 67 2.13 -15.29 22.81
CA LYS A 67 3.15 -16.26 22.37
C LYS A 67 2.83 -16.82 20.98
N VAL A 68 1.58 -17.26 20.75
CA VAL A 68 1.13 -17.80 19.47
C VAL A 68 1.28 -16.75 18.36
N LEU A 69 0.77 -15.53 18.57
CA LEU A 69 0.87 -14.46 17.58
C LEU A 69 2.32 -14.05 17.30
N THR A 70 3.19 -14.08 18.31
CA THR A 70 4.62 -13.81 18.13
C THR A 70 5.31 -14.89 17.30
N ALA A 71 4.95 -16.16 17.50
CA ALA A 71 5.45 -17.27 16.67
C ALA A 71 4.97 -17.14 15.21
N CYS A 72 3.68 -16.85 15.01
CA CYS A 72 3.13 -16.60 13.67
C CYS A 72 3.81 -15.41 12.99
N PHE A 73 4.07 -14.33 13.72
CA PHE A 73 4.79 -13.16 13.19
C PHE A 73 6.20 -13.51 12.74
N LYS A 74 6.91 -14.39 13.46
CA LYS A 74 8.27 -14.82 13.06
C LYS A 74 8.26 -15.67 11.80
N GLU A 75 7.29 -16.57 11.66
CA GLU A 75 7.17 -17.47 10.51
C GLU A 75 6.70 -16.76 9.24
N PHE A 76 5.65 -15.94 9.34
CA PHE A 76 5.01 -15.32 8.18
C PHE A 76 5.46 -13.88 7.92
N ASN A 77 6.24 -13.27 8.83
CA ASN A 77 6.61 -11.86 8.81
C ASN A 77 5.39 -10.91 8.63
N HIS A 78 4.22 -11.39 9.04
CA HIS A 78 2.93 -10.71 8.94
C HIS A 78 2.29 -10.68 10.32
N GLY A 79 1.94 -9.49 10.78
CA GLY A 79 1.49 -9.24 12.15
C GLY A 79 0.06 -8.76 12.17
N VAL A 80 -0.72 -9.28 13.10
CA VAL A 80 -2.10 -8.83 13.34
C VAL A 80 -2.08 -7.40 13.87
N PRO A 81 -2.82 -6.46 13.27
CA PRO A 81 -2.91 -5.09 13.75
C PRO A 81 -3.69 -5.01 15.07
N ASN A 82 -3.37 -4.03 15.91
CA ASN A 82 -4.04 -3.85 17.21
C ASN A 82 -5.56 -3.75 17.11
N SER A 83 -6.08 -3.15 16.02
CA SER A 83 -7.51 -3.05 15.76
C SER A 83 -8.19 -4.41 15.57
N LYS A 84 -7.48 -5.44 15.09
CA LYS A 84 -8.02 -6.77 14.83
C LYS A 84 -7.73 -7.78 15.95
N LEU A 85 -6.89 -7.42 16.93
CA LEU A 85 -6.57 -8.32 18.03
C LEU A 85 -7.79 -8.77 18.83
N HIS A 86 -8.81 -7.93 18.99
CA HIS A 86 -10.01 -8.29 19.75
C HIS A 86 -10.91 -9.30 19.01
N GLU A 87 -10.82 -9.38 17.68
CA GLU A 87 -11.60 -10.30 16.85
C GLU A 87 -11.05 -11.74 16.91
N ILE A 88 -9.77 -11.90 17.26
CA ILE A 88 -9.12 -13.21 17.36
C ILE A 88 -9.44 -13.86 18.72
N LEU A 89 -10.38 -14.79 18.74
CA LEU A 89 -10.79 -15.51 19.95
C LEU A 89 -10.38 -16.98 19.91
N THR A 90 -10.26 -17.56 18.72
CA THR A 90 -9.97 -18.97 18.48
C THR A 90 -8.76 -19.14 17.58
N THR A 91 -8.22 -20.37 17.53
CA THR A 91 -7.20 -20.76 16.54
C THR A 91 -7.73 -20.69 15.11
N GLY A 92 -9.04 -20.89 14.92
CA GLY A 92 -9.72 -20.72 13.62
C GLY A 92 -9.59 -19.29 13.09
N ASP A 93 -9.83 -18.29 13.94
CA ASP A 93 -9.72 -16.88 13.54
C ASP A 93 -8.29 -16.50 13.11
N ILE A 94 -7.28 -17.12 13.75
CA ILE A 94 -5.87 -16.96 13.34
C ILE A 94 -5.65 -17.59 11.96
N ARG A 95 -6.17 -18.79 11.74
CA ARG A 95 -6.04 -19.48 10.45
C ARG A 95 -6.69 -18.67 9.33
N ASP A 96 -7.91 -18.18 9.53
CA ASP A 96 -8.61 -17.35 8.55
C ASP A 96 -7.82 -16.07 8.24
N PHE A 97 -7.24 -15.43 9.25
CA PHE A 97 -6.43 -14.23 9.07
C PHE A 97 -5.16 -14.48 8.23
N TYR A 98 -4.43 -15.57 8.51
CA TYR A 98 -3.17 -15.88 7.82
C TYR A 98 -3.35 -16.60 6.48
N LEU A 99 -4.52 -17.16 6.19
CA LEU A 99 -4.86 -17.66 4.86
C LEU A 99 -5.39 -16.56 3.94
N GLN A 100 -5.87 -15.45 4.49
CA GLN A 100 -6.36 -14.34 3.70
C GLN A 100 -5.21 -13.56 3.04
N GLU A 101 -5.25 -13.47 1.71
CA GLU A 101 -4.33 -12.61 0.95
C GLU A 101 -4.66 -11.12 1.13
N ILE A 102 -3.62 -10.29 1.09
CA ILE A 102 -3.74 -8.82 1.17
C ILE A 102 -3.06 -8.23 -0.07
N ASP A 103 -3.88 -7.80 -1.02
CA ASP A 103 -3.44 -7.03 -2.17
C ASP A 103 -3.57 -5.53 -1.90
N THR A 104 -2.43 -4.84 -1.91
CA THR A 104 -2.33 -3.40 -1.68
C THR A 104 -2.43 -2.58 -2.96
N ARG A 105 -2.59 -3.21 -4.14
CA ARG A 105 -2.72 -2.48 -5.41
C ARG A 105 -3.98 -1.62 -5.43
N VAL A 106 -3.85 -0.42 -5.98
CA VAL A 106 -4.98 0.49 -6.23
C VAL A 106 -5.94 -0.18 -7.22
N PRO A 107 -7.27 -0.03 -7.09
CA PRO A 107 -8.22 -0.63 -8.03
C PRO A 107 -7.91 -0.35 -9.50
N LEU A 108 -7.49 0.87 -9.85
CA LEU A 108 -7.07 1.23 -11.20
C LEU A 108 -5.88 0.39 -11.71
N ASP A 109 -4.92 0.09 -10.83
CA ASP A 109 -3.77 -0.74 -11.18
C ASP A 109 -4.17 -2.22 -11.32
N LYS A 110 -5.18 -2.70 -10.57
CA LYS A 110 -5.71 -4.06 -10.75
C LYS A 110 -6.29 -4.27 -12.15
N PHE A 111 -6.94 -3.26 -12.72
CA PHE A 111 -7.47 -3.33 -14.08
C PHE A 111 -6.38 -3.46 -15.15
N LYS A 112 -5.10 -3.18 -14.86
CA LYS A 112 -4.01 -3.39 -15.82
C LYS A 112 -3.66 -4.86 -16.02
N SER A 113 -3.92 -5.69 -15.02
CA SER A 113 -3.63 -7.13 -15.04
C SER A 113 -4.81 -7.99 -15.48
N ILE A 114 -6.00 -7.40 -15.64
CA ILE A 114 -7.24 -8.11 -16.00
C ILE A 114 -7.48 -7.92 -17.50
N GLU A 115 -7.94 -8.97 -18.18
CA GLU A 115 -8.42 -8.85 -19.56
C GLU A 115 -9.72 -8.06 -19.58
N LEU A 116 -9.67 -6.87 -20.20
CA LEU A 116 -10.82 -5.98 -20.30
C LEU A 116 -11.77 -6.48 -21.40
N PRO A 117 -13.10 -6.36 -21.21
CA PRO A 117 -14.06 -6.58 -22.27
C PRO A 117 -13.76 -5.69 -23.50
N PRO A 118 -14.09 -6.15 -24.72
CA PRO A 118 -13.69 -5.47 -25.96
C PRO A 118 -14.30 -4.05 -26.12
N ASN A 119 -15.36 -3.75 -25.38
CA ASN A 119 -16.03 -2.45 -25.37
C ASN A 119 -15.50 -1.49 -24.29
N VAL A 120 -14.50 -1.89 -23.50
CA VAL A 120 -13.97 -1.09 -22.39
C VAL A 120 -12.50 -0.77 -22.61
N SER A 121 -12.22 0.51 -22.86
CA SER A 121 -10.86 1.06 -22.88
C SER A 121 -10.65 1.99 -21.67
N ILE A 122 -9.64 1.71 -20.85
CA ILE A 122 -9.29 2.54 -19.69
C ILE A 122 -8.03 3.34 -20.00
N GLN A 123 -8.09 4.64 -19.74
CA GLN A 123 -6.91 5.50 -19.81
C GLN A 123 -6.25 5.60 -18.43
N TYR A 124 -5.09 4.95 -18.27
CA TYR A 124 -4.41 4.88 -16.98
C TYR A 124 -3.63 6.15 -16.61
N ASP A 125 -3.06 6.82 -17.62
CA ASP A 125 -2.34 8.07 -17.41
C ASP A 125 -3.30 9.25 -17.36
N TYR A 126 -3.04 10.16 -16.42
CA TYR A 126 -3.74 11.42 -16.37
C TYR A 126 -3.43 12.21 -17.64
N HIS A 127 -4.45 12.40 -18.48
CA HIS A 127 -4.38 13.33 -19.58
C HIS A 127 -4.98 14.66 -19.13
N ARG A 128 -4.20 15.73 -19.23
CA ARG A 128 -4.69 17.09 -18.98
C ARG A 128 -4.99 17.73 -20.31
N PHE A 129 -6.14 18.39 -20.38
CA PHE A 129 -6.49 19.21 -21.52
C PHE A 129 -5.43 20.30 -21.72
N HIS A 130 -4.96 20.42 -22.96
CA HIS A 130 -4.11 21.50 -23.41
C HIS A 130 -4.56 21.89 -24.83
N PRO A 131 -4.94 23.16 -25.07
CA PRO A 131 -5.64 23.54 -26.30
C PRO A 131 -4.80 23.30 -27.55
N ASP A 132 -3.48 23.49 -27.47
CA ASP A 132 -2.59 23.35 -28.64
C ASP A 132 -2.28 21.90 -29.02
N THR A 133 -2.44 20.94 -28.10
CA THR A 133 -2.09 19.53 -28.33
C THR A 133 -3.32 18.62 -28.42
N ASP A 134 -4.51 19.14 -28.12
CA ASP A 134 -5.74 18.37 -28.13
C ASP A 134 -6.18 18.09 -29.58
N THR A 135 -6.10 16.83 -29.97
CA THR A 135 -6.52 16.37 -31.30
C THR A 135 -8.00 15.96 -31.32
N MET A 136 -8.60 15.64 -30.16
CA MET A 136 -9.93 15.01 -30.10
C MET A 136 -11.07 16.02 -30.22
N HIS A 137 -10.91 17.20 -29.61
CA HIS A 137 -11.92 18.26 -29.63
C HIS A 137 -11.43 19.55 -30.31
N GLY A 138 -10.31 19.48 -31.04
CA GLY A 138 -9.75 20.61 -31.77
C GLY A 138 -9.38 21.79 -30.87
N GLY A 139 -9.00 21.52 -29.61
CA GLY A 139 -8.62 22.54 -28.64
C GLY A 139 -9.80 23.30 -28.01
N ILE A 140 -11.04 22.83 -28.21
CA ILE A 140 -12.25 23.41 -27.61
C ILE A 140 -12.57 22.63 -26.33
N SER A 141 -12.56 23.31 -25.18
CA SER A 141 -12.97 22.72 -23.90
C SER A 141 -14.34 23.22 -23.44
N ALA A 142 -15.01 22.42 -22.60
CA ALA A 142 -16.27 22.81 -21.95
C ALA A 142 -16.13 24.02 -21.02
N PHE A 143 -14.90 24.42 -20.68
CA PHE A 143 -14.60 25.58 -19.83
C PHE A 143 -13.72 26.57 -20.60
N PRO A 144 -14.27 27.26 -21.62
CA PRO A 144 -13.51 28.22 -22.39
C PRO A 144 -12.96 29.30 -21.45
N ARG A 145 -11.74 29.75 -21.73
CA ARG A 145 -11.05 30.84 -21.01
C ARG A 145 -10.63 30.53 -19.56
N ARG A 146 -10.73 29.28 -19.11
CA ARG A 146 -10.13 28.87 -17.83
C ARG A 146 -8.68 28.42 -18.02
N SER A 147 -7.80 28.92 -17.16
CA SER A 147 -6.42 28.45 -17.08
C SER A 147 -6.35 27.08 -16.39
N THR A 148 -5.55 26.17 -16.94
CA THR A 148 -5.23 24.87 -16.34
C THR A 148 -3.88 24.98 -15.64
N ILE A 149 -3.90 25.45 -14.39
CA ILE A 149 -2.67 25.68 -13.62
C ILE A 149 -2.27 24.38 -12.92
N VAL A 150 -1.02 23.95 -13.12
CA VAL A 150 -0.42 22.83 -12.40
C VAL A 150 0.34 23.37 -11.20
N THR A 151 -0.25 23.21 -10.01
CA THR A 151 0.28 23.78 -8.76
C THR A 151 1.43 22.97 -8.15
N GLY A 152 1.41 21.65 -8.29
CA GLY A 152 2.42 20.78 -7.67
C GLY A 152 3.74 20.73 -8.45
N LEU A 153 4.88 20.96 -7.78
CA LEU A 153 6.22 20.99 -8.39
C LEU A 153 6.57 19.71 -9.16
N LYS A 154 6.24 18.53 -8.60
CA LYS A 154 6.41 17.22 -9.27
C LYS A 154 5.59 17.16 -10.57
N TYR A 155 4.35 17.60 -10.51
CA TYR A 155 3.41 17.53 -11.63
C TYR A 155 3.69 18.58 -12.70
N LYS A 156 4.24 19.75 -12.32
CA LYS A 156 4.60 20.82 -13.26
C LYS A 156 5.67 20.36 -14.27
N LYS A 157 6.52 19.40 -13.89
CA LYS A 157 7.48 18.77 -14.82
C LYS A 157 6.82 17.72 -15.73
N LYS A 158 5.82 17.00 -15.24
CA LYS A 158 5.16 15.91 -15.98
C LYS A 158 4.06 16.41 -16.92
N TYR A 159 3.33 17.45 -16.54
CA TYR A 159 2.18 17.96 -17.27
C TYR A 159 2.35 19.45 -17.57
N ALA A 160 2.14 19.82 -18.83
CA ALA A 160 2.07 21.21 -19.24
C ALA A 160 0.80 21.86 -18.65
N GLY A 161 0.98 23.03 -18.04
CA GLY A 161 -0.15 23.89 -17.69
C GLY A 161 -0.47 24.83 -18.85
N TYR A 162 -1.71 25.31 -18.90
CA TYR A 162 -2.15 26.30 -19.88
C TYR A 162 -2.65 27.55 -19.17
N ASN A 163 -2.16 28.72 -19.58
CA ASN A 163 -2.64 30.01 -19.09
C ASN A 163 -3.51 30.66 -20.16
N SER A 164 -4.80 30.85 -19.88
CA SER A 164 -5.69 31.58 -20.77
C SER A 164 -5.34 33.06 -20.75
N LYS A 165 -5.42 33.71 -21.92
CA LYS A 165 -5.28 35.16 -22.02
C LYS A 165 -6.50 35.83 -21.35
N PRO A 166 -6.29 36.86 -20.51
CA PRO A 166 -7.39 37.68 -20.00
C PRO A 166 -8.01 38.48 -21.14
N ILE A 167 -9.31 38.73 -21.06
CA ILE A 167 -9.99 39.68 -21.94
C ILE A 167 -9.77 41.05 -21.33
N TRP A 168 -9.07 41.91 -22.04
CA TRP A 168 -9.10 43.33 -21.78
C TRP A 168 -10.32 43.88 -22.51
N HIS A 169 -11.30 44.36 -21.75
CA HIS A 169 -12.43 45.12 -22.27
C HIS A 169 -12.07 46.60 -22.34
#